data_AF-M5EZJ6-F1
#
_entry.id   AF-M5EZJ6-F1
#
_cell.length_a   1.000
_cell.length_b   1.000
_cell.length_c   1.000
_cell.angle_alpha   90.00
_cell.angle_beta   90.00
_cell.angle_gamma   90.00
#
_symmetry.space_group_name_H-M   'P 1'
#
loop_
_entity.id
_entity.type
_entity.pdbx_description
1 polymer ?
#
loop_
_entity_poly.entity_id
_entity_poly.type
_entity_poly.pdbx_seq_one_letter_code
_entity_poly.pdbx_strand_id
1 'polypeptide(L)'
;MQGVEQSPILKRGAEHYAAALERSGEGLVRTAAQQLERQASDLERAGRVLSLHVASACERHVQNRLLWIVGGAGLVLGILLTLFAPRVLPGPVDMAVASTAMNADRWNAGISLMQSGSPGGWNNLIQASNLVRDNRPALTACAEAAATAKKDQRCTITVAAPAQPAQ
;
A
#
# COMPACT_ATOMS: atom_id res chain seq x y z
N MET A 1 -7.42 33.12 24.63
CA MET A 1 -7.81 33.61 23.29
C MET A 1 -8.88 34.69 23.50
N GLN A 2 -8.46 35.88 23.91
CA GLN A 2 -9.29 37.07 24.08
C GLN A 2 -8.64 38.19 23.26
N GLY A 3 -9.45 39.04 22.63
CA GLY A 3 -9.03 40.38 22.23
C GLY A 3 -8.93 40.63 20.72
N VAL A 4 -10.05 40.59 19.99
CA VAL A 4 -10.24 41.39 18.76
C VAL A 4 -11.65 41.97 18.76
N GLU A 5 -12.02 42.68 19.83
CA GLU A 5 -13.24 43.47 19.87
C GLU A 5 -12.89 44.84 20.44
N GLN A 6 -12.46 45.75 19.57
CA GLN A 6 -12.63 47.21 19.69
C GLN A 6 -11.91 47.88 18.51
N SER A 7 -12.56 47.89 17.35
CA SER A 7 -12.19 48.80 16.25
C SER A 7 -13.42 49.65 15.90
N PRO A 8 -13.53 50.87 16.45
CA PRO A 8 -14.70 51.75 16.30
C PRO A 8 -14.88 52.32 14.88
N ILE A 9 -14.07 51.90 13.91
CA ILE A 9 -14.12 52.35 12.51
C ILE A 9 -15.27 51.68 11.74
N LEU A 10 -15.67 50.45 12.09
CA LEU A 10 -16.69 49.72 11.33
C LEU A 10 -18.13 50.17 11.64
N LYS A 11 -18.42 50.57 12.89
CA LYS A 11 -19.78 51.00 13.27
C LYS A 11 -20.18 52.34 12.67
N ARG A 12 -19.26 53.31 12.58
CA ARG A 12 -19.56 54.63 11.98
C ARG A 12 -19.69 54.59 10.45
N GLY A 13 -19.02 53.64 9.79
CA GLY A 13 -19.16 53.46 8.33
C GLY A 13 -20.52 52.91 7.94
N ALA A 14 -20.97 51.84 8.60
CA ALA A 14 -22.18 51.10 8.21
C ALA A 14 -23.46 51.96 8.20
N GLU A 15 -23.66 52.82 9.20
CA GLU A 15 -24.84 53.69 9.28
C GLU A 15 -24.83 54.79 8.20
N HIS A 16 -23.64 55.27 7.83
CA HIS A 16 -23.51 56.32 6.82
C HIS A 16 -23.73 55.78 5.39
N TYR A 17 -23.34 54.53 5.13
CA TYR A 17 -23.61 53.85 3.87
C TYR A 17 -25.07 53.42 3.74
N ALA A 18 -25.73 53.00 4.82
CA ALA A 18 -27.15 52.65 4.78
C ALA A 18 -28.04 53.84 4.40
N ALA A 19 -27.83 55.01 5.03
CA ALA A 19 -28.63 56.20 4.75
C ALA A 19 -28.35 56.84 3.38
N ALA A 20 -27.17 56.60 2.79
CA ALA A 20 -26.84 57.04 1.43
C ALA A 20 -27.41 56.08 0.36
N LEU A 21 -27.48 54.78 0.67
CA LEU A 21 -27.98 53.76 -0.24
C LEU A 21 -29.51 53.80 -0.40
N GLU A 22 -30.25 54.14 0.65
CA GLU A 22 -31.73 54.23 0.60
C GLU A 22 -32.21 55.37 -0.31
N ARG A 23 -31.59 56.56 -0.28
CA ARG A 23 -32.04 57.70 -1.11
C ARG A 23 -31.63 57.63 -2.59
N SER A 24 -30.58 56.88 -2.92
CA SER A 24 -30.15 56.66 -4.31
C SER A 24 -30.59 55.31 -4.90
N GLY A 25 -31.13 54.40 -4.08
CA GLY A 25 -31.48 53.04 -4.49
C GLY A 25 -32.79 52.92 -5.28
N GLU A 26 -33.84 53.69 -4.97
CA GLU A 26 -35.18 53.43 -5.54
C GLU A 26 -35.28 53.65 -7.06
N GLY A 27 -34.57 54.64 -7.61
CA GLY A 27 -34.53 54.90 -9.05
C GLY A 27 -33.71 53.86 -9.81
N LEU A 28 -32.55 53.47 -9.26
CA LEU A 28 -31.63 52.51 -9.87
C LEU A 28 -32.15 51.07 -9.77
N VAL A 29 -32.83 50.70 -8.68
CA VAL A 29 -33.41 49.36 -8.51
C VAL A 29 -34.55 49.12 -9.48
N ARG A 30 -35.39 50.12 -9.78
CA ARG A 30 -36.48 49.95 -10.77
C ARG A 30 -35.96 49.82 -12.19
N THR A 31 -34.95 50.61 -12.57
CA THR A 31 -34.33 50.52 -13.91
C THR A 31 -33.51 49.24 -14.05
N ALA A 32 -32.80 48.81 -12.99
CA ALA A 32 -32.06 47.56 -12.96
C ALA A 32 -33.00 46.35 -12.98
N ALA A 33 -34.10 46.36 -12.22
CA ALA A 33 -35.09 45.27 -12.24
C ALA A 33 -35.72 45.12 -13.63
N GLN A 34 -36.12 46.23 -14.27
CA GLN A 34 -36.70 46.18 -15.63
C GLN A 34 -35.70 45.77 -16.72
N GLN A 35 -34.41 46.10 -16.56
CA GLN A 35 -33.36 45.61 -17.47
C GLN A 35 -32.99 44.15 -17.19
N LEU A 36 -32.98 43.71 -15.92
CA LEU A 36 -32.75 42.32 -15.53
C LEU A 36 -33.88 41.42 -16.03
N GLU A 37 -35.13 41.86 -16.00
CA GLU A 37 -36.27 41.03 -16.42
C GLU A 37 -36.26 40.78 -17.93
N ARG A 38 -35.85 41.79 -18.72
CA ARG A 38 -35.64 41.63 -20.17
C ARG A 38 -34.38 40.83 -20.50
N GLN A 39 -33.31 40.95 -19.72
CA GLN A 39 -32.08 40.17 -19.92
C GLN A 39 -32.19 38.72 -19.42
N ALA A 40 -32.98 38.45 -18.39
CA ALA A 40 -33.21 37.11 -17.85
C ALA A 40 -33.89 36.19 -18.87
N SER A 41 -34.84 36.72 -19.66
CA SER A 41 -35.49 35.94 -20.73
C SER A 41 -34.54 35.53 -21.87
N ASP A 42 -33.52 36.34 -22.15
CA ASP A 42 -32.47 36.01 -23.11
C ASP A 42 -31.39 35.10 -22.49
N LEU A 43 -31.09 35.28 -21.20
CA LEU A 43 -30.13 34.45 -20.46
C LEU A 43 -30.67 33.03 -20.19
N GLU A 44 -31.98 32.84 -20.03
CA GLU A 44 -32.60 31.51 -19.93
C GLU A 44 -32.53 30.74 -21.25
N ARG A 45 -32.72 31.43 -22.39
CA ARG A 45 -32.55 30.85 -23.72
C ARG A 45 -31.09 30.54 -24.02
N ALA A 46 -30.16 31.41 -23.63
CA ALA A 46 -28.72 31.17 -23.76
C ALA A 46 -28.24 30.08 -22.78
N GLY A 47 -28.75 30.06 -21.55
CA GLY A 47 -28.37 29.13 -20.48
C GLY A 47 -28.75 27.68 -20.77
N ARG A 48 -29.89 27.43 -21.45
CA ARG A 48 -30.27 26.07 -21.91
C ARG A 48 -29.36 25.54 -23.02
N VAL A 49 -28.84 26.42 -23.87
CA VAL A 49 -27.87 26.06 -24.93
C VAL A 49 -26.46 25.92 -24.34
N LEU A 50 -26.12 26.72 -23.32
CA LEU A 50 -24.81 26.69 -22.66
C LEU A 50 -24.67 25.53 -21.67
N SER A 51 -25.73 25.12 -20.97
CA SER A 51 -25.68 23.98 -20.03
C SER A 51 -25.40 22.65 -20.74
N LEU A 52 -25.89 22.48 -21.96
CA LEU A 52 -25.60 21.31 -22.80
C LEU A 52 -24.19 21.35 -23.41
N HIS A 53 -23.58 22.53 -23.55
CA HIS A 53 -22.25 22.71 -24.15
C HIS A 53 -21.11 22.84 -23.13
N VAL A 54 -21.38 23.28 -21.90
CA VAL A 54 -20.39 23.43 -20.82
C VAL A 54 -20.29 22.17 -19.97
N ALA A 55 -21.36 21.38 -19.86
CA ALA A 55 -21.31 20.06 -19.20
C ALA A 55 -20.30 19.14 -19.91
N SER A 56 -20.27 19.12 -21.24
CA SER A 56 -19.37 18.28 -22.04
C SER A 56 -17.90 18.73 -22.01
N ALA A 57 -17.63 20.02 -21.76
CA ALA A 57 -16.28 20.55 -21.67
C ALA A 57 -15.64 20.35 -20.28
N CYS A 58 -16.43 20.47 -19.21
CA CYS A 58 -15.95 20.25 -17.83
C CYS A 58 -15.75 18.75 -17.52
N GLU A 59 -16.46 17.88 -18.23
CA GLU A 59 -16.37 16.43 -18.07
C GLU A 59 -14.95 15.90 -18.30
N ARG A 60 -14.24 16.41 -19.31
CA ARG A 60 -12.91 15.90 -19.69
C ARG A 60 -11.85 16.06 -18.62
N HIS A 61 -11.81 17.21 -17.93
CA HIS A 61 -10.84 17.46 -16.86
C HIS A 61 -11.22 16.77 -15.56
N VAL A 62 -12.52 16.69 -15.22
CA VAL A 62 -13.00 15.98 -14.03
C VAL A 62 -12.82 14.47 -14.19
N GLN A 63 -13.08 13.93 -15.38
CA GLN A 63 -12.93 12.51 -15.70
C GLN A 63 -11.47 12.06 -15.65
N ASN A 64 -10.54 12.84 -16.21
CA ASN A 64 -9.12 12.51 -16.11
C ASN A 64 -8.63 12.60 -14.65
N ARG A 65 -9.06 13.62 -13.89
CA ARG A 65 -8.72 13.74 -12.47
C ARG A 65 -9.26 12.58 -11.64
N LEU A 66 -10.48 12.13 -11.90
CA LEU A 66 -11.06 10.95 -11.25
C LEU A 66 -10.28 9.68 -11.59
N LEU A 67 -9.89 9.48 -12.85
CA LEU A 67 -9.05 8.36 -13.25
C LEU A 67 -7.68 8.38 -12.54
N TRP A 68 -7.05 9.54 -12.42
CA TRP A 68 -5.81 9.69 -11.66
C TRP A 68 -5.99 9.43 -10.16
N ILE A 69 -7.09 9.87 -9.56
CA ILE A 69 -7.39 9.62 -8.14
C ILE A 69 -7.68 8.14 -7.91
N VAL A 70 -8.51 7.51 -8.73
CA VAL A 70 -8.86 6.08 -8.60
C VAL A 70 -7.64 5.21 -8.88
N GLY A 71 -6.87 5.53 -9.92
CA GLY A 71 -5.62 4.85 -10.25
C GLY A 71 -4.57 4.99 -9.15
N GLY A 72 -4.37 6.22 -8.64
CA GLY A 72 -3.45 6.50 -7.55
C GLY A 72 -3.86 5.82 -6.24
N ALA A 73 -5.15 5.90 -5.87
CA ALA A 73 -5.68 5.24 -4.68
C ALA A 73 -5.59 3.71 -4.78
N GLY A 74 -5.86 3.14 -5.96
CA GLY A 74 -5.70 1.72 -6.24
C GLY A 74 -4.25 1.25 -6.12
N LEU A 75 -3.30 2.05 -6.64
CA LEU A 75 -1.87 1.75 -6.52
C LEU A 75 -1.42 1.77 -5.05
N VAL A 76 -1.80 2.81 -4.31
CA VAL A 76 -1.44 2.94 -2.88
C VAL A 76 -2.07 1.82 -2.06
N LEU A 77 -3.35 1.51 -2.30
CA LEU A 77 -4.02 0.40 -1.64
C LEU A 77 -3.38 -0.95 -1.98
N GLY A 78 -2.98 -1.15 -3.24
CA GLY A 78 -2.26 -2.34 -3.69
C GLY A 78 -0.92 -2.51 -3.00
N ILE A 79 -0.11 -1.45 -2.92
CA ILE A 79 1.19 -1.46 -2.23
C ILE A 79 0.99 -1.69 -0.72
N LEU A 80 0.02 -1.03 -0.10
CA LEU A 80 -0.30 -1.25 1.30
C LEU A 80 -0.72 -2.70 1.54
N LEU A 81 -1.56 -3.26 0.66
CA LEU A 81 -2.00 -4.64 0.77
C LEU A 81 -0.83 -5.61 0.58
N THR A 82 0.07 -5.42 -0.39
CA THR A 82 1.23 -6.33 -0.54
C THR A 82 2.20 -6.27 0.64
N LEU A 83 2.37 -5.11 1.26
CA LEU A 83 3.27 -4.95 2.42
C LEU A 83 2.65 -5.40 3.75
N PHE A 84 1.33 -5.21 3.93
CA PHE A 84 0.63 -5.54 5.18
C PHE A 84 -0.09 -6.89 5.15
N ALA A 85 -0.52 -7.40 3.99
CA ALA A 85 -1.14 -8.73 3.89
C ALA A 85 -0.31 -9.86 4.52
N PRO A 86 1.02 -9.95 4.31
CA PRO A 86 1.82 -11.00 4.96
C PRO A 86 1.95 -10.84 6.49
N ARG A 87 1.59 -9.67 7.05
CA ARG A 87 1.64 -9.40 8.49
C ARG A 87 0.29 -9.58 9.19
N VAL A 88 -0.83 -9.47 8.48
CA VAL A 88 -2.18 -9.47 9.08
C VAL A 88 -2.92 -10.79 8.82
N LEU A 89 -2.54 -11.57 7.81
CA LEU A 89 -3.11 -12.91 7.60
C LEU A 89 -2.20 -13.99 8.19
N PRO A 90 -2.54 -14.60 9.35
CA PRO A 90 -2.17 -15.98 9.60
C PRO A 90 -2.90 -16.85 8.56
N GLY A 91 -2.19 -17.15 7.47
CA GLY A 91 -2.48 -18.11 6.39
C GLY A 91 -3.94 -18.45 6.06
N PRO A 92 -4.40 -18.16 4.84
CA PRO A 92 -5.42 -19.02 4.27
C PRO A 92 -5.32 -19.17 2.75
N VAL A 93 -4.95 -20.36 2.28
CA VAL A 93 -5.71 -21.15 1.30
C VAL A 93 -5.14 -22.58 1.34
N ASP A 94 -5.94 -23.55 1.79
CA ASP A 94 -5.62 -24.97 1.99
C ASP A 94 -4.44 -25.31 2.91
N MET A 95 -4.63 -25.18 4.23
CA MET A 95 -3.58 -25.40 5.24
C MET A 95 -2.94 -26.81 5.30
N ALA A 96 -3.40 -27.82 4.55
CA ALA A 96 -2.69 -29.10 4.43
C ALA A 96 -1.78 -29.16 3.19
N VAL A 97 -2.24 -28.62 2.06
CA VAL A 97 -1.48 -28.58 0.80
C VAL A 97 -0.55 -27.37 0.77
N ALA A 98 -1.01 -26.22 1.23
CA ALA A 98 -0.19 -25.03 1.41
C ALA A 98 0.75 -25.16 2.61
N SER A 99 0.50 -25.93 3.67
CA SER A 99 1.58 -26.11 4.68
C SER A 99 2.69 -27.02 4.18
N THR A 100 2.39 -28.05 3.39
CA THR A 100 3.40 -28.91 2.77
C THR A 100 4.13 -28.20 1.62
N ALA A 101 3.39 -27.48 0.77
CA ALA A 101 3.95 -26.66 -0.30
C ALA A 101 4.62 -25.37 0.21
N MET A 102 4.03 -24.62 1.14
CA MET A 102 4.68 -23.45 1.76
C MET A 102 5.82 -23.86 2.67
N ASN A 103 5.84 -25.06 3.26
CA ASN A 103 7.06 -25.53 3.93
C ASN A 103 8.15 -25.81 2.88
N ALA A 104 7.81 -26.40 1.73
CA ALA A 104 8.74 -26.51 0.61
C ALA A 104 9.16 -25.13 0.08
N ASP A 105 8.27 -24.15 -0.08
CA ASP A 105 8.58 -22.79 -0.56
C ASP A 105 9.36 -21.98 0.47
N ARG A 106 8.99 -22.02 1.75
CA ARG A 106 9.75 -21.36 2.84
C ARG A 106 11.11 -22.01 3.03
N TRP A 107 11.19 -23.33 2.90
CA TRP A 107 12.45 -24.06 2.92
C TRP A 107 13.30 -23.71 1.70
N ASN A 108 12.75 -23.73 0.49
CA ASN A 108 13.44 -23.35 -0.75
C ASN A 108 13.87 -21.88 -0.74
N ALA A 109 13.06 -20.99 -0.19
CA ALA A 109 13.40 -19.59 0.03
C ALA A 109 14.52 -19.45 1.07
N GLY A 110 14.48 -20.21 2.16
CA GLY A 110 15.56 -20.30 3.14
C GLY A 110 16.86 -20.83 2.53
N ILE A 111 16.78 -21.87 1.70
CA ILE A 111 17.90 -22.40 0.92
C ILE A 111 18.47 -21.31 0.00
N SER A 112 17.62 -20.62 -0.75
CA SER A 112 18.03 -19.56 -1.66
C SER A 112 18.69 -18.39 -0.91
N LEU A 113 18.18 -18.06 0.28
CA LEU A 113 18.77 -17.05 1.16
C LEU A 113 20.12 -17.49 1.73
N MET A 114 20.25 -18.74 2.16
CA MET A 114 21.54 -19.28 2.65
C MET A 114 22.58 -19.36 1.52
N GLN A 115 22.18 -19.81 0.33
CA GLN A 115 23.03 -19.86 -0.86
C GLN A 115 23.51 -18.47 -1.27
N SER A 116 22.61 -17.49 -1.29
CA SER A 116 22.94 -16.10 -1.66
C SER A 116 23.75 -15.39 -0.57
N GLY A 117 23.47 -15.64 0.71
CA GLY A 117 24.19 -15.03 1.83
C GLY A 117 25.61 -15.56 1.99
N SER A 118 25.85 -16.86 1.76
CA SER A 118 27.19 -17.44 1.75
C SER A 118 27.24 -18.74 0.94
N PRO A 119 27.74 -18.72 -0.31
CA PRO A 119 27.90 -19.93 -1.10
C PRO A 119 28.83 -20.97 -0.43
N GLY A 120 29.89 -20.50 0.23
CA GLY A 120 30.82 -21.36 0.97
C GLY A 120 30.17 -21.99 2.21
N GLY A 121 29.42 -21.20 2.98
CA GLY A 121 28.66 -21.70 4.13
C GLY A 121 27.61 -22.73 3.74
N TRP A 122 26.89 -22.48 2.65
CA TRP A 122 25.94 -23.44 2.08
C TRP A 122 26.61 -24.74 1.63
N ASN A 123 27.73 -24.66 0.92
CA ASN A 123 28.47 -25.86 0.49
C ASN A 123 28.94 -26.69 1.70
N ASN A 124 29.45 -26.05 2.76
CA ASN A 124 29.85 -26.73 3.99
C ASN A 124 28.66 -27.44 4.67
N LEU A 125 27.49 -26.80 4.71
CA LEU A 125 26.26 -27.39 5.25
C LEU A 125 25.82 -28.62 4.43
N ILE A 126 25.87 -28.54 3.10
CA ILE A 126 25.56 -29.66 2.22
C ILE A 126 26.56 -30.81 2.43
N GLN A 127 27.85 -30.53 2.56
CA GLN A 127 28.85 -31.56 2.82
C GLN A 127 28.65 -32.24 4.18
N ALA A 128 28.34 -31.47 5.23
CA ALA A 128 28.00 -32.04 6.54
C ALA A 128 26.72 -32.90 6.46
N SER A 129 25.71 -32.43 5.71
CA SER A 129 24.46 -33.17 5.51
C SER A 129 24.67 -34.47 4.73
N ASN A 130 25.53 -34.46 3.71
CA ASN A 130 25.93 -35.65 2.97
C ASN A 130 26.66 -36.65 3.89
N LEU A 131 27.62 -36.19 4.69
CA LEU A 131 28.34 -37.04 5.65
C LEU A 131 27.39 -37.72 6.64
N VAL A 132 26.41 -36.99 7.18
CA VAL A 132 25.39 -37.54 8.09
C VAL A 132 24.48 -38.54 7.36
N ARG A 133 24.08 -38.23 6.12
CA ARG A 133 23.25 -39.13 5.31
C ARG A 133 23.97 -40.45 5.02
N ASP A 134 25.24 -40.38 4.65
CA ASP A 134 26.04 -41.55 4.29
C ASP A 134 26.36 -42.42 5.52
N ASN A 135 26.40 -41.81 6.72
CA ASN A 135 26.62 -42.50 7.99
C ASN A 135 25.34 -42.73 8.81
N ARG A 136 24.15 -42.53 8.22
CA ARG A 136 22.87 -42.55 8.96
C ARG A 136 22.70 -43.80 9.85
N PRO A 137 22.97 -45.03 9.38
CA PRO A 137 22.80 -46.22 10.22
C PRO A 137 23.70 -46.22 11.46
N ALA A 138 24.98 -45.85 11.29
CA ALA A 138 25.96 -45.80 12.37
C ALA A 138 25.63 -44.70 13.39
N LEU A 139 25.20 -43.53 12.90
CA LEU A 139 24.81 -42.40 13.75
C LEU A 139 23.51 -42.67 14.51
N THR A 140 22.52 -43.33 13.91
CA THR A 140 21.29 -43.70 14.62
C THR A 140 21.58 -44.69 15.75
N ALA A 141 22.33 -45.77 15.47
CA ALA A 141 22.70 -46.74 16.50
C ALA A 141 23.54 -46.09 17.63
N CYS A 142 24.43 -45.17 17.27
CA CYS A 142 25.21 -44.39 18.22
C CYS A 142 24.33 -43.53 19.14
N ALA A 143 23.34 -42.83 18.56
CA ALA A 143 22.41 -41.99 19.30
C ALA A 143 21.53 -42.83 20.26
N GLU A 144 21.08 -44.01 19.81
CA GLU A 144 20.34 -44.95 20.65
C GLU A 144 21.20 -45.49 21.81
N ALA A 145 22.45 -45.84 21.55
CA ALA A 145 23.40 -46.27 22.58
C ALA A 145 23.67 -45.16 23.60
N ALA A 146 23.81 -43.90 23.14
CA ALA A 146 24.00 -42.75 24.00
C ALA A 146 22.77 -42.47 24.87
N ALA A 147 21.57 -42.57 24.29
CA ALA A 147 20.32 -42.44 25.01
C ALA A 147 20.15 -43.54 26.07
N THR A 148 20.50 -44.79 25.74
CA THR A 148 20.42 -45.93 26.66
C THR A 148 21.44 -45.82 27.79
N ALA A 149 22.69 -45.48 27.48
CA ALA A 149 23.76 -45.34 28.46
C ALA A 149 23.66 -44.04 29.29
N LYS A 150 22.86 -43.06 28.83
CA LYS A 150 22.77 -41.69 29.37
C LYS A 150 24.14 -41.00 29.50
N LYS A 151 25.04 -41.30 28.57
CA LYS A 151 26.43 -40.85 28.54
C LYS A 151 26.87 -40.67 27.10
N ASP A 152 27.77 -39.73 26.87
CA ASP A 152 28.38 -39.49 25.57
C ASP A 152 29.01 -40.78 25.01
N GLN A 153 28.74 -41.07 23.74
CA GLN A 153 29.28 -42.24 23.04
C GLN A 153 30.29 -41.79 21.99
N ARG A 154 31.37 -42.56 21.87
CA ARG A 154 32.31 -42.44 20.75
C ARG A 154 31.90 -43.40 19.67
N CYS A 155 31.74 -42.87 18.45
CA CYS A 155 31.28 -43.64 17.31
C CYS A 155 32.16 -43.35 16.11
N THR A 156 32.44 -44.38 15.32
CA THR A 156 33.26 -44.27 14.12
C THR A 156 32.36 -43.88 12.95
N ILE A 157 32.76 -42.83 12.24
CA ILE A 157 32.12 -42.43 10.99
C ILE A 157 33.04 -42.77 9.81
N THR A 158 32.43 -43.10 8.69
CA THR A 158 33.10 -43.31 7.42
C THR A 158 33.08 -42.01 6.63
N VAL A 159 34.27 -41.49 6.33
CA VAL A 159 34.43 -40.34 5.44
C VAL A 159 34.82 -40.88 4.07
N ALA A 160 34.02 -40.57 3.04
CA ALA A 160 34.34 -40.99 1.68
C ALA A 160 35.65 -40.35 1.21
N ALA A 161 36.54 -41.17 0.64
CA ALA A 161 37.72 -40.66 -0.02
C ALA A 161 37.31 -39.89 -1.29
N PRO A 162 37.98 -38.77 -1.61
CA PRO A 162 37.73 -38.11 -2.88
C PRO A 162 38.05 -39.09 -4.02
N ALA A 163 37.16 -39.19 -5.01
CA ALA A 163 37.42 -39.99 -6.19
C ALA A 163 38.71 -39.49 -6.84
N GLN A 164 39.70 -40.38 -6.98
CA GLN A 164 40.95 -40.05 -7.67
C GLN A 164 40.60 -39.78 -9.14
N PRO A 165 41.07 -38.67 -9.73
CA PRO A 165 40.93 -38.48 -11.16
C PRO A 165 41.63 -39.64 -11.86
N ALA A 166 40.90 -40.33 -12.74
CA ALA A 166 41.47 -41.36 -13.60
C ALA A 166 42.65 -40.74 -14.35
N GLN A 167 43.83 -41.33 -14.15
CA GLN A 167 45.06 -40.99 -14.88
C GLN A 167 44.96 -41.48 -16.32
#